data_AF-A0A284RU44-F1
#
_entry.id   AF-A0A284RU44-F1
#
_cell.length_a   1.000
_cell.length_b   1.000
_cell.length_c   1.000
_cell.angle_alpha   90.00
_cell.angle_beta   90.00
_cell.angle_gamma   90.00
#
_symmetry.space_group_name_H-M   'P 1'
#
loop_
_entity.id
_entity.type
_entity.pdbx_description
1 polymer ?
#
loop_
_entity_poly.entity_id
_entity_poly.type
_entity_poly.pdbx_seq_one_letter_code
_entity_poly.pdbx_strand_id
1 'polypeptide(L)'
;MPLVCASPLKIAVLGLPPPLLILRLSNMDRCTRMFTHSFRTSSARIQTTARPMFSRCQTTLSEAKALNWAEYLALRGSRHKWQTAMTIPSCALGLFGGAAYFGSLDTDPMKPIWGIDPFIFYGACTAACMGVGYIVGPTLGSALWRIVYRRSARLVDARDREFYQRIAKNRVDASLQSPTSPVPDYYGERVGSLRQYRRWLRDQGKYKRKVLLPEE
;
A
#
# COMPACT_ATOMS: atom_id res chain seq x y z
N MET A 1 -31.38 24.85 1.89
CA MET A 1 -30.18 24.34 1.20
C MET A 1 -28.97 25.10 1.71
N PRO A 2 -28.26 24.54 2.69
CA PRO A 2 -26.82 24.39 2.51
C PRO A 2 -26.33 22.96 2.85
N LEU A 3 -25.49 22.43 1.98
CA LEU A 3 -24.77 21.17 2.11
C LEU A 3 -23.65 21.33 3.16
N VAL A 4 -23.77 20.63 4.28
CA VAL A 4 -22.69 20.48 5.28
C VAL A 4 -21.90 19.23 4.96
N CYS A 5 -20.61 19.43 4.65
CA CYS A 5 -19.60 18.39 4.52
C CYS A 5 -19.47 17.56 5.80
N ALA A 6 -19.78 16.26 5.73
CA ALA A 6 -19.47 15.32 6.79
C ALA A 6 -18.04 14.78 6.65
N SER A 7 -17.25 15.02 7.69
CA SER A 7 -15.90 14.53 7.94
C SER A 7 -15.80 12.99 7.92
N PRO A 8 -14.67 12.39 7.51
CA PRO A 8 -14.48 10.95 7.64
C PRO A 8 -14.19 10.56 9.09
N LEU A 9 -15.09 9.73 9.63
CA LEU A 9 -14.99 8.99 10.89
C LEU A 9 -13.61 8.33 11.04
N LYS A 10 -12.93 8.65 12.14
CA LYS A 10 -11.84 7.85 12.71
C LYS A 10 -12.45 6.57 13.28
N ILE A 11 -12.24 5.45 12.60
CA ILE A 11 -12.55 4.12 13.13
C ILE A 11 -11.40 3.74 14.08
N ALA A 12 -11.70 3.79 15.37
CA ALA A 12 -10.86 3.25 16.43
C ALA A 12 -10.89 1.72 16.33
N VAL A 13 -9.78 1.13 15.87
CA VAL A 13 -9.59 -0.32 15.91
C VAL A 13 -9.04 -0.66 17.29
N LEU A 14 -9.94 -1.16 18.13
CA LEU A 14 -9.67 -1.83 19.40
C LEU A 14 -8.70 -3.00 19.19
N GLY A 15 -7.77 -3.14 20.12
CA GLY A 15 -6.66 -4.08 20.07
C GLY A 15 -7.10 -5.55 20.12
N LEU A 16 -6.37 -6.36 19.33
CA LEU A 16 -6.27 -7.80 19.52
C LEU A 16 -4.80 -8.20 19.28
N PRO A 17 -4.16 -8.97 20.18
CA PRO A 17 -2.73 -9.29 20.10
C PRO A 17 -2.42 -10.42 19.09
N PRO A 18 -1.20 -10.46 18.52
CA PRO A 18 -0.75 -11.54 17.64
C PRO A 18 -0.23 -12.76 18.43
N PRO A 19 -0.58 -14.00 18.06
CA PRO A 19 0.13 -15.17 18.57
C PRO A 19 1.45 -15.39 17.83
N LEU A 20 2.50 -15.49 18.64
CA LEU A 20 3.85 -15.99 18.35
C LEU A 20 3.82 -17.47 17.92
N LEU A 21 4.98 -17.94 17.41
CA LEU A 21 5.40 -19.32 17.02
C LEU A 21 5.33 -19.55 15.49
N ILE A 22 6.36 -19.98 14.75
CA ILE A 22 7.55 -20.80 15.05
C ILE A 22 8.71 -20.43 14.10
N LEU A 23 9.92 -20.46 14.67
CA LEU A 23 11.24 -20.48 14.05
C LEU A 23 11.42 -21.58 12.99
N ARG A 24 12.05 -21.25 11.86
CA ARG A 24 13.01 -22.20 11.24
C ARG A 24 14.22 -21.48 10.68
N LEU A 25 15.34 -21.76 11.36
CA LEU A 25 16.71 -21.47 10.98
C LEU A 25 17.13 -22.35 9.80
N SER A 26 17.86 -21.76 8.85
CA SER A 26 18.96 -22.41 8.12
C SER A 26 19.55 -21.36 7.16
N ASN A 27 20.60 -20.66 7.58
CA ASN A 27 22.02 -20.95 7.36
C ASN A 27 22.51 -20.53 5.97
N MET A 28 23.51 -19.62 6.00
CA MET A 28 24.72 -19.51 5.16
C MET A 28 24.59 -19.69 3.63
N ASP A 29 25.10 -18.78 2.81
CA ASP A 29 26.55 -18.66 2.64
C ASP A 29 27.08 -17.26 2.36
N ARG A 30 28.24 -17.04 2.99
CA ARG A 30 29.18 -15.95 2.88
C ARG A 30 30.21 -16.39 1.84
N CYS A 31 30.42 -15.63 0.76
CA CYS A 31 31.55 -15.88 -0.14
C CYS A 31 32.31 -14.59 -0.42
N THR A 32 33.35 -14.41 0.39
CA THR A 32 34.51 -13.52 0.21
C THR A 32 35.50 -14.13 -0.79
N ARG A 33 35.88 -13.39 -1.83
CA ARG A 33 37.19 -13.50 -2.53
C ARG A 33 37.52 -12.10 -3.07
N MET A 34 38.39 -11.36 -2.37
CA MET A 34 39.84 -11.29 -2.52
C MET A 34 40.35 -10.74 -3.86
N PHE A 35 41.13 -9.68 -3.69
CA PHE A 35 42.04 -8.96 -4.57
C PHE A 35 42.85 -9.81 -5.55
N THR A 36 43.10 -9.23 -6.73
CA THR A 36 44.42 -9.23 -7.38
C THR A 36 44.63 -7.93 -8.17
N HIS A 37 45.71 -7.23 -7.85
CA HIS A 37 46.31 -6.12 -8.62
C HIS A 37 47.04 -6.65 -9.86
N SER A 38 47.09 -5.88 -10.96
CA SER A 38 48.34 -5.63 -11.72
C SER A 38 48.20 -4.56 -12.83
N PHE A 39 48.92 -3.46 -12.62
CA PHE A 39 49.76 -2.62 -13.51
C PHE A 39 49.46 -2.28 -15.00
N ARG A 40 49.58 -0.95 -15.27
CA ARG A 40 50.25 -0.18 -16.37
C ARG A 40 49.83 -0.49 -17.83
N THR A 41 49.77 0.44 -18.78
CA THR A 41 50.47 1.72 -19.01
C THR A 41 49.68 2.59 -20.01
N SER A 42 50.02 3.88 -20.01
CA SER A 42 49.55 4.97 -20.86
C SER A 42 49.57 4.73 -22.38
N SER A 43 48.57 5.26 -23.10
CA SER A 43 48.82 5.95 -24.37
C SER A 43 47.65 6.89 -24.70
N ALA A 44 47.96 8.18 -24.78
CA ALA A 44 47.06 9.22 -25.23
C ALA A 44 46.83 9.13 -26.75
N ARG A 45 45.59 9.33 -27.20
CA ARG A 45 45.31 9.93 -28.51
C ARG A 45 44.04 10.77 -28.44
N ILE A 46 44.24 12.06 -28.61
CA ILE A 46 43.21 13.07 -28.90
C ILE A 46 42.94 13.00 -30.41
N GLN A 47 41.67 12.89 -30.80
CA GLN A 47 41.05 13.60 -31.92
C GLN A 47 39.53 13.29 -31.93
N THR A 48 38.66 14.25 -31.58
CA THR A 48 38.03 15.28 -32.44
C THR A 48 36.75 14.78 -33.14
N THR A 49 35.64 15.44 -32.76
CA THR A 49 34.38 15.64 -33.50
C THR A 49 33.61 14.43 -34.07
N ALA A 50 32.61 13.99 -33.32
CA ALA A 50 31.22 13.99 -33.77
C ALA A 50 30.33 13.80 -32.53
N ARG A 51 29.44 14.75 -32.23
CA ARG A 51 28.33 14.51 -31.31
C ARG A 51 27.27 13.75 -32.11
N PRO A 52 26.98 12.46 -31.85
CA PRO A 52 25.65 11.95 -32.12
C PRO A 52 24.73 12.55 -31.04
N MET A 53 24.25 13.76 -31.31
CA MET A 53 22.96 14.20 -30.78
C MET A 53 21.94 13.21 -31.34
N PHE A 54 21.14 12.59 -30.48
CA PHE A 54 20.27 11.42 -30.76
C PHE A 54 20.93 10.03 -30.69
N SER A 55 21.40 9.67 -29.49
CA SER A 55 21.21 8.29 -29.01
C SER A 55 20.71 8.30 -27.57
N ARG A 56 19.53 8.89 -27.39
CA ARG A 56 18.70 8.75 -26.19
C ARG A 56 17.34 8.23 -26.62
N CYS A 57 17.28 7.04 -27.21
CA CYS A 57 15.99 6.38 -27.41
C CYS A 57 16.01 4.85 -27.53
N GLN A 58 17.15 4.18 -27.38
CA GLN A 58 17.22 2.71 -27.61
C GLN A 58 17.67 1.90 -26.39
N THR A 59 17.46 2.41 -25.18
CA THR A 59 17.37 1.55 -23.98
C THR A 59 15.92 1.15 -23.71
N THR A 60 14.96 1.50 -24.57
CA THR A 60 13.52 1.36 -24.27
C THR A 60 12.94 -0.02 -24.53
N LEU A 61 13.67 -0.98 -25.12
CA LEU A 61 13.14 -2.30 -25.52
C LEU A 61 13.61 -3.48 -24.65
N SER A 62 14.78 -3.39 -24.00
CA SER A 62 15.18 -4.30 -22.92
C SER A 62 14.80 -3.76 -21.54
N GLU A 63 14.80 -2.43 -21.39
CA GLU A 63 14.19 -1.71 -20.26
C GLU A 63 12.67 -1.47 -20.45
N ALA A 64 12.08 -1.90 -21.58
CA ALA A 64 10.61 -1.92 -21.82
C ALA A 64 9.84 -2.70 -20.74
N LYS A 65 10.52 -3.52 -19.95
CA LYS A 65 9.94 -4.27 -18.85
C LYS A 65 10.30 -3.73 -17.47
N ALA A 66 11.09 -2.67 -17.38
CA ALA A 66 11.37 -1.98 -16.12
C ALA A 66 10.42 -0.78 -16.01
N LEU A 67 9.35 -0.94 -15.25
CA LEU A 67 8.30 0.08 -15.09
C LEU A 67 8.91 1.45 -14.68
N ASN A 68 8.50 2.54 -15.35
CA ASN A 68 8.95 3.89 -15.03
C ASN A 68 8.49 4.28 -13.61
N TRP A 69 9.24 5.15 -12.92
CA TRP A 69 8.97 5.50 -11.53
C TRP A 69 7.67 6.27 -11.33
N ALA A 70 7.30 7.14 -12.27
CA ALA A 70 6.02 7.83 -12.25
C ALA A 70 4.84 6.85 -12.38
N GLU A 71 4.96 5.90 -13.32
CA GLU A 71 3.94 4.88 -13.57
C GLU A 71 3.83 3.90 -12.39
N TYR A 72 4.97 3.50 -11.81
CA TYR A 72 5.02 2.61 -10.66
C TYR A 72 4.30 3.20 -9.45
N LEU A 73 4.60 4.46 -9.13
CA LEU A 73 3.96 5.14 -8.01
C LEU A 73 2.46 5.34 -8.25
N ALA A 74 2.05 5.65 -9.48
CA ALA A 74 0.64 5.74 -9.85
C ALA A 74 -0.09 4.40 -9.68
N LEU A 75 0.56 3.29 -10.08
CA LEU A 75 0.01 1.93 -9.98
C LEU A 75 -0.04 1.43 -8.54
N ARG A 76 0.96 1.76 -7.71
CA ARG A 76 0.94 1.52 -6.26
C ARG A 76 -0.21 2.28 -5.59
N GLY A 77 -0.39 3.55 -5.96
CA GLY A 77 -1.48 4.39 -5.45
C GLY A 77 -2.87 3.93 -5.91
N SER A 78 -2.98 3.31 -7.09
CA SER A 78 -4.27 2.78 -7.57
C SER A 78 -4.74 1.60 -6.73
N ARG A 79 -3.84 0.71 -6.26
CA ARG A 79 -4.20 -0.46 -5.43
C ARG A 79 -5.08 -0.10 -4.22
N HIS A 80 -4.71 0.93 -3.46
CA HIS A 80 -5.51 1.37 -2.31
C HIS A 80 -6.86 1.95 -2.72
N LYS A 81 -6.93 2.67 -3.84
CA LYS A 81 -8.20 3.17 -4.38
C LYS A 81 -9.15 2.04 -4.75
N TRP A 82 -8.64 0.94 -5.32
CA TRP A 82 -9.44 -0.25 -5.63
C TRP A 82 -9.95 -0.96 -4.37
N GLN A 83 -9.14 -1.03 -3.30
CA GLN A 83 -9.59 -1.59 -2.02
C GLN A 83 -10.74 -0.80 -1.41
N THR A 84 -10.67 0.54 -1.43
CA THR A 84 -11.76 1.40 -0.94
C THR A 84 -12.95 1.44 -1.90
N ALA A 85 -12.72 1.41 -3.22
CA ALA A 85 -13.81 1.44 -4.19
C ALA A 85 -14.69 0.19 -4.14
N MET A 86 -14.11 -0.96 -3.77
CA MET A 86 -14.81 -2.25 -3.75
C MET A 86 -15.64 -2.50 -2.49
N THR A 87 -15.52 -1.67 -1.45
CA THR A 87 -16.39 -1.77 -0.26
C THR A 87 -17.83 -1.37 -0.57
N ILE A 88 -18.05 -0.38 -1.43
CA ILE A 88 -19.38 0.11 -1.81
C ILE A 88 -20.19 -1.00 -2.50
N PRO A 89 -19.71 -1.62 -3.60
CA PRO A 89 -20.46 -2.68 -4.25
C PRO A 89 -20.56 -3.94 -3.39
N SER A 90 -19.57 -4.28 -2.58
CA SER A 90 -19.66 -5.45 -1.70
C SER A 90 -20.69 -5.26 -0.57
N CYS A 91 -20.76 -4.06 0.03
CA CYS A 91 -21.81 -3.71 0.97
C CYS A 91 -23.18 -3.73 0.30
N ALA A 92 -23.30 -3.14 -0.88
CA ALA A 92 -24.54 -3.13 -1.64
C ALA A 92 -25.00 -4.56 -1.95
N LEU A 93 -24.12 -5.42 -2.46
CA LEU A 93 -24.42 -6.82 -2.73
C LEU A 93 -24.81 -7.58 -1.46
N GLY A 94 -24.14 -7.34 -0.32
CA GLY A 94 -24.51 -7.93 0.96
C GLY A 94 -25.88 -7.47 1.45
N LEU A 95 -26.20 -6.18 1.30
CA LEU A 95 -27.49 -5.60 1.67
C LEU A 95 -28.62 -6.14 0.77
N PHE A 96 -28.46 -6.01 -0.54
CA PHE A 96 -29.48 -6.45 -1.50
C PHE A 96 -29.63 -7.97 -1.48
N GLY A 97 -28.55 -8.72 -1.34
CA GLY A 97 -28.58 -10.17 -1.18
C GLY A 97 -29.29 -10.60 0.11
N GLY A 98 -28.99 -9.94 1.23
CA GLY A 98 -29.68 -10.18 2.50
C GLY A 98 -31.17 -9.85 2.41
N ALA A 99 -31.52 -8.67 1.90
CA ALA A 99 -32.91 -8.24 1.76
C ALA A 99 -33.71 -9.15 0.80
N ALA A 100 -33.10 -9.57 -0.32
CA ALA A 100 -33.74 -10.49 -1.26
C ALA A 100 -33.94 -11.89 -0.65
N TYR A 101 -32.97 -12.37 0.14
CA TYR A 101 -33.05 -13.67 0.80
C TYR A 101 -34.07 -13.69 1.94
N PHE A 102 -34.04 -12.70 2.84
CA PHE A 102 -34.99 -12.64 3.96
C PHE A 102 -36.39 -12.21 3.52
N GLY A 103 -36.50 -11.42 2.44
CA GLY A 103 -37.79 -11.02 1.87
C GLY A 103 -38.52 -12.14 1.14
N SER A 104 -37.84 -13.22 0.74
CA SER A 104 -38.49 -14.40 0.15
C SER A 104 -38.95 -15.43 1.18
N LEU A 105 -38.65 -15.23 2.47
CA LEU A 105 -39.12 -16.09 3.55
C LEU A 105 -40.51 -15.66 4.03
N ASP A 106 -41.43 -16.61 4.14
CA ASP A 106 -42.73 -16.37 4.72
C ASP A 106 -42.58 -15.96 6.19
N THR A 107 -43.04 -14.74 6.51
CA THR A 107 -42.84 -14.10 7.82
C THR A 107 -44.18 -14.02 8.55
N ASP A 108 -44.46 -15.02 9.40
CA ASP A 108 -45.66 -15.02 10.25
C ASP A 108 -45.44 -14.19 11.52
N PRO A 109 -46.20 -13.10 11.74
CA PRO A 109 -46.01 -12.23 12.91
C PRO A 109 -46.37 -12.89 14.25
N MET A 110 -47.10 -14.01 14.22
CA MET A 110 -47.54 -14.72 15.42
C MET A 110 -46.47 -15.67 16.00
N LYS A 111 -45.36 -15.89 15.28
CA LYS A 111 -44.29 -16.80 15.70
C LYS A 111 -43.00 -16.03 15.98
N PRO A 112 -42.78 -15.56 17.22
CA PRO A 112 -41.54 -14.87 17.56
C PRO A 112 -40.35 -15.81 17.43
N ILE A 113 -39.27 -15.30 16.87
CA ILE A 113 -38.00 -16.01 16.71
C ILE A 113 -37.11 -15.55 17.86
N TRP A 114 -36.76 -16.46 18.78
CA TRP A 114 -35.96 -16.14 19.98
C TRP A 114 -36.61 -15.07 20.90
N GLY A 115 -37.95 -14.97 20.89
CA GLY A 115 -38.68 -13.99 21.68
C GLY A 115 -38.64 -12.56 21.11
N ILE A 116 -38.08 -12.38 19.91
CA ILE A 116 -37.98 -11.10 19.20
C ILE A 116 -38.93 -11.14 17.99
N ASP A 117 -39.46 -9.97 17.61
CA ASP A 117 -40.27 -9.80 16.42
C ASP A 117 -39.49 -10.22 15.15
N PRO A 118 -40.06 -11.07 14.27
CA PRO A 118 -39.43 -11.48 13.02
C PRO A 118 -38.90 -10.32 12.16
N PHE A 119 -39.59 -9.17 12.11
CA PHE A 119 -39.14 -8.03 11.31
C PHE A 119 -37.85 -7.42 11.85
N ILE A 120 -37.72 -7.30 13.17
CA ILE A 120 -36.49 -6.80 13.81
C ILE A 120 -35.36 -7.80 13.61
N PHE A 121 -35.64 -9.09 13.77
CA PHE A 121 -34.65 -10.15 13.58
C PHE A 121 -34.10 -10.15 12.14
N TYR A 122 -34.96 -10.19 11.12
CA TYR A 122 -34.52 -10.16 9.73
C TYR A 122 -33.90 -8.83 9.31
N GLY A 123 -34.37 -7.71 9.88
CA GLY A 123 -33.72 -6.41 9.71
C GLY A 123 -32.29 -6.41 10.24
N ALA A 124 -32.08 -6.97 11.44
CA ALA A 124 -30.75 -7.12 12.03
C ALA A 124 -29.86 -8.08 11.23
N CYS A 125 -30.40 -9.21 10.75
CA CYS A 125 -29.66 -10.12 9.88
C CYS A 125 -29.27 -9.46 8.55
N THR A 126 -30.17 -8.68 7.95
CA THR A 126 -29.88 -7.94 6.71
C THR A 126 -28.79 -6.89 6.94
N ALA A 127 -28.84 -6.17 8.06
CA ALA A 127 -27.77 -5.25 8.46
C ALA A 127 -26.44 -5.98 8.72
N ALA A 128 -26.48 -7.18 9.31
CA ALA A 128 -25.30 -8.02 9.49
C ALA A 128 -24.69 -8.45 8.14
N CYS A 129 -25.51 -8.83 7.15
CA CYS A 129 -25.05 -9.13 5.80
C CYS A 129 -24.33 -7.93 5.14
N MET A 130 -24.83 -6.71 5.34
CA MET A 130 -24.13 -5.48 4.90
C MET A 130 -22.77 -5.33 5.60
N GLY A 131 -22.72 -5.55 6.92
CA GLY A 131 -21.49 -5.50 7.71
C GLY A 131 -20.43 -6.51 7.25
N VAL A 132 -20.86 -7.74 6.92
CA VAL A 132 -19.97 -8.74 6.31
C VAL A 132 -19.46 -8.26 4.95
N GLY A 133 -20.34 -7.70 4.11
CA GLY A 133 -19.96 -7.10 2.83
C GLY A 133 -18.90 -6.02 2.96
N TYR A 134 -18.96 -5.20 4.02
CA TYR A 134 -17.96 -4.18 4.32
C TYR A 134 -16.58 -4.75 4.62
N ILE A 135 -16.51 -5.82 5.43
CA ILE A 135 -15.26 -6.46 5.83
C ILE A 135 -14.61 -7.20 4.65
N VAL A 136 -15.42 -7.87 3.82
CA VAL A 136 -14.93 -8.63 2.67
C VAL A 136 -14.51 -7.71 1.51
N GLY A 137 -15.08 -6.51 1.41
CA GLY A 137 -14.84 -5.55 0.32
C GLY A 137 -13.36 -5.29 -0.02
N PRO A 138 -12.49 -4.91 0.94
CA PRO A 138 -11.08 -4.63 0.66
C PRO A 138 -10.30 -5.85 0.18
N THR A 139 -10.66 -7.05 0.63
CA THR A 139 -10.03 -8.30 0.19
C THR A 139 -10.39 -8.62 -1.26
N LEU A 140 -11.67 -8.48 -1.64
CA LEU A 140 -12.14 -8.57 -3.02
C LEU A 140 -11.47 -7.52 -3.91
N GLY A 141 -11.33 -6.28 -3.44
CA GLY A 141 -10.65 -5.22 -4.19
C GLY A 141 -9.18 -5.49 -4.43
N SER A 142 -8.46 -6.07 -3.46
CA SER A 142 -7.07 -6.47 -3.67
C SER A 142 -6.94 -7.63 -4.65
N ALA A 143 -7.89 -8.58 -4.65
CA ALA A 143 -7.90 -9.70 -5.58
C ALA A 143 -8.21 -9.22 -7.03
N LEU A 144 -9.26 -8.42 -7.20
CA LEU A 144 -9.65 -7.84 -8.49
C LEU A 144 -8.52 -7.00 -9.11
N TRP A 145 -7.84 -6.18 -8.31
CA TRP A 145 -6.70 -5.41 -8.79
C TRP A 145 -5.58 -6.31 -9.35
N ARG A 146 -5.26 -7.42 -8.67
CA ARG A 146 -4.26 -8.39 -9.16
C ARG A 146 -4.68 -9.06 -10.46
N ILE A 147 -5.98 -9.32 -10.65
CA ILE A 147 -6.51 -9.90 -11.88
C ILE A 147 -6.41 -8.90 -13.03
N VAL A 148 -6.90 -7.66 -12.84
CA VAL A 148 -6.88 -6.60 -13.85
C VAL A 148 -5.45 -6.23 -14.25
N TYR A 149 -4.55 -6.06 -13.27
CA TYR A 149 -3.17 -5.64 -13.49
C TYR A 149 -2.16 -6.81 -13.49
N ARG A 150 -2.58 -8.04 -13.80
CA ARG A 150 -1.74 -9.26 -13.70
C ARG A 150 -0.38 -9.18 -14.38
N ARG A 151 -0.29 -8.47 -15.51
CA ARG A 151 0.96 -8.31 -16.29
C ARG A 151 1.94 -7.37 -15.58
N SER A 152 1.42 -6.29 -15.03
CA SER A 152 2.22 -5.27 -14.35
C SER A 152 2.50 -5.63 -12.89
N ALA A 153 1.66 -6.46 -12.25
CA ALA A 153 1.80 -6.85 -10.85
C ALA A 153 3.20 -7.43 -10.54
N ARG A 154 3.71 -8.33 -11.39
CA ARG A 154 5.07 -8.90 -11.22
C ARG A 154 6.18 -7.85 -11.31
N LEU A 155 6.00 -6.82 -12.13
CA LEU A 155 6.96 -5.73 -12.30
C LEU A 155 6.89 -4.75 -11.13
N VAL A 156 5.68 -4.50 -10.63
CA VAL A 156 5.44 -3.71 -9.42
C VAL A 156 6.10 -4.37 -8.22
N ASP A 157 5.93 -5.68 -8.03
CA ASP A 157 6.53 -6.40 -6.90
C ASP A 157 8.07 -6.34 -6.92
N ALA A 158 8.69 -6.36 -8.10
CA ALA A 158 10.15 -6.20 -8.24
C ALA A 158 10.59 -4.77 -7.87
N ARG A 159 9.88 -3.76 -8.37
CA ARG A 159 10.12 -2.34 -8.09
C ARG A 159 9.80 -1.94 -6.64
N ASP A 160 8.82 -2.59 -6.01
CA ASP A 160 8.47 -2.41 -4.60
C ASP A 160 9.67 -2.71 -3.70
N ARG A 161 10.45 -3.74 -4.00
CA ARG A 161 11.68 -4.06 -3.25
C ARG A 161 12.69 -2.92 -3.31
N GLU A 162 12.93 -2.36 -4.50
CA GLU A 162 13.81 -1.21 -4.67
C GLU A 162 13.27 0.04 -3.94
N PHE A 163 11.95 0.25 -3.98
CA PHE A 163 11.30 1.33 -3.25
C PHE A 163 11.54 1.19 -1.74
N TYR A 164 11.31 0.01 -1.17
CA TYR A 164 11.51 -0.24 0.25
C TYR A 164 12.97 -0.06 0.66
N GLN A 165 13.93 -0.45 -0.17
CA GLN A 165 15.35 -0.18 0.07
C GLN A 165 15.65 1.33 0.10
N ARG A 166 15.03 2.13 -0.78
CA ARG A 166 15.18 3.60 -0.77
C ARG A 166 14.52 4.24 0.45
N ILE A 167 13.37 3.75 0.88
CA ILE A 167 12.69 4.22 2.11
C ILE A 167 13.51 3.87 3.33
N ALA A 168 14.00 2.63 3.44
CA ALA A 168 14.81 2.17 4.57
C ALA A 168 16.10 2.97 4.76
N LYS A 169 16.72 3.45 3.67
CA LYS A 169 17.91 4.31 3.73
C LYS A 169 17.61 5.74 4.19
N ASN A 170 16.43 6.27 3.87
CA ASN A 170 16.09 7.67 4.09
C ASN A 170 15.25 7.93 5.35
N ARG A 171 14.58 6.90 5.89
CA ARG A 171 13.76 7.01 7.11
C ARG A 171 14.58 7.47 8.32
N VAL A 172 13.92 8.09 9.27
CA VAL A 172 14.47 8.34 10.61
C VAL A 172 14.44 7.04 11.43
N ASP A 173 15.39 6.86 12.33
CA ASP A 173 15.39 5.72 13.26
C ASP A 173 14.19 5.77 14.20
N ALA A 174 13.57 4.61 14.46
CA ALA A 174 12.36 4.50 15.28
C ALA A 174 12.63 4.75 16.79
N SER A 175 13.88 4.70 17.22
CA SER A 175 14.28 5.02 18.60
C SER A 175 14.25 6.52 18.90
N LEU A 176 14.30 7.36 17.86
CA LEU A 176 14.36 8.81 17.96
C LEU A 176 12.97 9.45 18.12
N GLN A 177 11.96 8.67 18.48
CA GLN A 177 10.57 9.13 18.59
C GLN A 177 10.33 9.79 19.96
N SER A 178 9.97 11.08 19.95
CA SER A 178 9.52 11.78 21.15
C SER A 178 7.99 11.84 21.21
N PRO A 179 7.36 11.66 22.40
CA PRO A 179 5.90 11.76 22.55
C PRO A 179 5.32 13.11 22.10
N THR A 180 6.13 14.16 22.17
CA THR A 180 5.74 15.54 21.84
C THR A 180 5.70 15.81 20.32
N SER A 181 6.35 14.99 19.50
CA SER A 181 6.41 15.19 18.05
C SER A 181 5.90 13.95 17.28
N PRO A 182 4.72 14.01 16.66
CA PRO A 182 4.20 12.86 15.90
C PRO A 182 5.12 12.57 14.72
N VAL A 183 5.42 11.29 14.55
CA VAL A 183 6.42 10.82 13.58
C VAL A 183 5.86 10.89 12.17
N PRO A 184 6.60 11.44 11.19
CA PRO A 184 6.17 11.41 9.80
C PRO A 184 6.12 9.97 9.30
N ASP A 185 5.14 9.64 8.44
CA ASP A 185 4.87 8.29 7.89
C ASP A 185 6.13 7.40 7.76
N TYR A 186 6.35 6.52 8.74
CA TYR A 186 7.61 5.76 8.86
C TYR A 186 7.85 4.81 7.68
N TYR A 187 6.79 4.21 7.15
CA TYR A 187 6.85 3.22 6.06
C TYR A 187 6.63 3.82 4.66
N GLY A 188 6.35 5.12 4.55
CA GLY A 188 6.02 5.74 3.27
C GLY A 188 4.77 5.15 2.59
N GLU A 189 3.78 4.76 3.40
CA GLU A 189 2.51 4.19 2.93
C GLU A 189 1.77 5.15 1.98
N ARG A 190 1.76 6.45 2.32
CA ARG A 190 1.05 7.50 1.55
C ARG A 190 1.77 7.93 0.27
N VAL A 191 2.90 7.33 -0.08
CA VAL A 191 3.69 7.70 -1.27
C VAL A 191 3.14 7.00 -2.51
N GLY A 192 2.24 7.69 -3.23
CA GLY A 192 1.66 7.24 -4.51
C GLY A 192 1.98 8.15 -5.70
N SER A 193 2.85 9.15 -5.53
CA SER A 193 3.30 10.04 -6.61
C SER A 193 4.70 10.58 -6.33
N LEU A 194 5.40 11.03 -7.39
CA LEU A 194 6.74 11.63 -7.26
C LEU A 194 6.74 12.88 -6.35
N ARG A 195 5.67 13.68 -6.40
CA ARG A 195 5.53 14.87 -5.54
C ARG A 195 5.39 14.48 -4.07
N GLN A 196 4.61 13.44 -3.76
CA GLN A 196 4.49 12.91 -2.40
C GLN A 196 5.82 12.33 -1.93
N TYR A 197 6.57 11.65 -2.78
CA TYR A 197 7.90 11.14 -2.43
C TYR A 197 8.88 12.27 -2.05
N ARG A 198 8.95 13.34 -2.84
CA ARG A 198 9.78 14.52 -2.50
C ARG A 198 9.31 15.25 -1.24
N ARG A 199 8.00 15.26 -0.99
CA ARG A 199 7.43 15.82 0.24
C ARG A 199 7.87 14.97 1.44
N TRP A 200 7.69 13.65 1.35
CA TRP A 200 8.12 12.70 2.37
C TRP A 200 9.60 12.84 2.73
N LEU A 201 10.50 12.96 1.74
CA LEU A 201 11.94 13.20 1.99
C LEU A 201 12.20 14.50 2.76
N ARG A 202 11.47 15.57 2.45
CA ARG A 202 11.58 16.85 3.18
C ARG A 202 11.05 16.73 4.61
N ASP A 203 9.96 15.99 4.81
CA ASP A 203 9.37 15.79 6.13
C ASP A 203 10.28 14.95 7.03
N GLN A 204 10.89 13.88 6.50
CA GLN A 204 11.94 13.11 7.19
C GLN A 204 13.14 14.00 7.55
N GLY A 205 13.62 14.83 6.60
CA GLY A 205 14.72 15.75 6.86
C GLY A 205 14.41 16.82 7.92
N LYS A 206 13.18 17.35 7.93
CA LYS A 206 12.71 18.27 8.98
C LYS A 206 12.67 17.58 10.34
N TYR A 207 12.17 16.34 10.39
CA TYR A 207 12.10 15.57 11.63
C TYR A 207 13.49 15.26 12.19
N LYS A 208 14.44 14.82 11.35
CA LYS A 208 15.84 14.60 11.77
C LYS A 208 16.44 15.85 12.42
N ARG A 209 16.23 17.03 11.84
CA ARG A 209 16.74 18.29 12.41
C ARG A 209 16.10 18.62 13.75
N LYS A 210 14.78 18.43 13.89
CA LYS A 210 14.05 18.68 15.15
C LYS A 210 14.46 17.74 16.28
N VAL A 211 14.85 16.51 15.97
CA VAL A 211 15.29 15.56 17.00
C VAL A 211 16.76 15.78 17.37
N LEU A 212 17.61 16.17 16.41
CA LEU A 212 19.03 16.39 16.67
C LEU A 212 19.33 17.72 17.37
N LEU A 213 18.52 18.75 17.13
CA LEU A 213 18.67 20.04 17.79
C LEU A 213 17.79 20.02 19.05
N PRO A 214 18.36 19.98 20.26
CA PRO A 214 17.58 20.26 21.46
C PRO A 214 17.02 21.68 21.33
N GLU A 215 15.70 21.82 21.46
CA GLU A 215 15.06 23.13 21.57
C GLU A 215 15.39 23.64 22.98
N GLU A 216 16.40 24.51 23.08
CA GLU A 216 16.80 25.24 24.30
C GLU A 216 15.71 26.24 24.74
#